data_AF-A0A8B4TSJ8-F1
#
_entry.id   AF-A0A8B4TSJ8-F1
#
_cell.length_a   1.000
_cell.length_b   1.000
_cell.length_c   1.000
_cell.angle_alpha   90.00
_cell.angle_beta   90.00
_cell.angle_gamma   90.00
#
_symmetry.space_group_name_H-M   'P 1'
#
loop_
_entity.id
_entity.type
_entity.pdbx_description
1 polymer ?
#
loop_
_entity_poly.entity_id
_entity_poly.type
_entity_poly.pdbx_seq_one_letter_code
_entity_poly.pdbx_strand_id
1 'polypeptide(L)'
;MNTIIIKDPLRQAIEAASGGRQTVLYTPKGQASFVTIFNKVDLKTLNPDLSGTHPAFIINGKEVSQLFIGTYQGTIIDGELVSQPWSIPTTGLTYAAMRKAVGAAGKNWHLMTLPEWGLLAAYDNLGIQTLGNNNQGGSISDSSLKGAVIPGQSNLIYSGSGPVQFRLNREYNNVSDLVGNRFQICDGVRFVDGEIQVVANNDAAQTGYDLSLTSLNWKAINGQTGALVAPTGTGTINTDYVATTADSVKISAAGETLDYGIYSLQEKIPTLTGANKVQQSAINIMRALGICTISETCSPRGGFSVKKTAGADMRWFRSGGPGHGGYASLNAVFSSQYISDLASYMAEGGTVRPCYYSA
;
A
#
# COMPACT_ATOMS: atom_id res chain seq x y z
N MET A 1 -48.03 2.75 -8.31
CA MET A 1 -46.86 2.02 -7.79
C MET A 1 -46.07 3.04 -6.99
N ASN A 2 -46.12 2.98 -5.65
CA ASN A 2 -45.44 3.95 -4.79
C ASN A 2 -43.96 3.56 -4.70
N THR A 3 -43.08 4.42 -5.16
CA THR A 3 -41.64 4.28 -4.93
C THR A 3 -41.38 4.46 -3.44
N ILE A 4 -41.15 3.36 -2.72
CA ILE A 4 -40.62 3.41 -1.36
C ILE A 4 -39.17 3.86 -1.50
N ILE A 5 -38.88 5.12 -1.15
CA ILE A 5 -37.50 5.59 -1.00
C ILE A 5 -36.97 4.96 0.29
N ILE A 6 -36.27 3.83 0.17
CA ILE A 6 -35.42 3.36 1.26
C ILE A 6 -34.24 4.33 1.31
N LYS A 7 -34.33 5.34 2.19
CA LYS A 7 -33.18 6.19 2.51
C LYS A 7 -32.07 5.29 3.05
N ASP A 8 -30.83 5.57 2.67
CA ASP A 8 -29.63 4.96 3.23
C ASP A 8 -29.12 5.87 4.37
N PRO A 9 -29.69 5.76 5.59
CA PRO A 9 -29.41 6.72 6.66
C PRO A 9 -27.95 6.68 7.09
N LEU A 10 -27.30 5.50 6.99
CA LEU A 10 -25.91 5.35 7.34
C LEU A 10 -25.02 6.13 6.37
N ARG A 11 -25.17 5.93 5.06
CA ARG A 11 -24.40 6.69 4.06
C ARG A 11 -24.59 8.19 4.25
N GLN A 12 -25.83 8.65 4.37
CA GLN A 12 -26.15 10.07 4.53
C GLN A 12 -25.53 10.66 5.80
N ALA A 13 -25.57 9.94 6.92
CA ALA A 13 -24.96 10.39 8.17
C ALA A 13 -23.43 10.52 8.05
N ILE A 14 -22.77 9.56 7.39
CA ILE A 14 -21.31 9.58 7.19
C ILE A 14 -20.88 10.67 6.22
N GLU A 15 -21.60 10.85 5.11
CA GLU A 15 -21.35 11.95 4.18
C GLU A 15 -21.53 13.31 4.85
N ALA A 16 -22.60 13.49 5.63
CA ALA A 16 -22.85 14.73 6.36
C ALA A 16 -21.77 15.00 7.43
N ALA A 17 -21.45 14.00 8.26
CA ALA A 17 -20.48 14.15 9.35
C ALA A 17 -19.04 14.36 8.84
N SER A 18 -18.72 13.84 7.66
CA SER A 18 -17.40 13.98 7.05
C SER A 18 -17.26 15.20 6.14
N GLY A 19 -18.34 15.94 5.87
CA GLY A 19 -18.37 17.01 4.87
C GLY A 19 -18.17 16.49 3.45
N GLY A 20 -18.63 15.27 3.16
CA GLY A 20 -18.48 14.58 1.88
C GLY A 20 -17.11 13.94 1.66
N ARG A 21 -16.20 13.96 2.65
CA ARG A 21 -14.87 13.31 2.53
C ARG A 21 -14.93 11.78 2.70
N GLN A 22 -16.01 11.27 3.27
CA GLN A 22 -16.25 9.84 3.43
C GLN A 22 -17.65 9.47 2.97
N THR A 23 -17.81 8.23 2.50
CA THR A 23 -19.10 7.63 2.18
C THR A 23 -19.13 6.17 2.59
N VAL A 24 -20.28 5.52 2.41
CA VAL A 24 -20.48 4.08 2.64
C VAL A 24 -20.91 3.43 1.33
N LEU A 25 -20.06 2.54 0.83
CA LEU A 25 -20.37 1.67 -0.29
C LEU A 25 -20.81 0.31 0.24
N TYR A 26 -21.68 -0.39 -0.49
CA TYR A 26 -22.20 -1.68 -0.08
C TYR A 26 -21.74 -2.76 -1.06
N THR A 27 -21.31 -3.88 -0.50
CA THR A 27 -20.94 -5.09 -1.26
C THR A 27 -22.19 -5.81 -1.81
N PRO A 28 -22.04 -6.82 -2.69
CA PRO A 28 -23.14 -7.64 -3.18
C PRO A 28 -24.01 -8.28 -2.09
N LYS A 29 -23.44 -8.64 -0.93
CA LYS A 29 -24.22 -9.13 0.22
C LYS A 29 -24.80 -8.02 1.11
N GLY A 30 -24.71 -6.76 0.69
CA GLY A 30 -25.27 -5.62 1.42
C GLY A 30 -24.45 -5.21 2.64
N GLN A 31 -23.16 -5.57 2.70
CA GLN A 31 -22.29 -5.20 3.82
C GLN A 31 -21.74 -3.80 3.62
N ALA A 32 -21.83 -2.97 4.66
CA ALA A 32 -21.31 -1.61 4.64
C ALA A 32 -19.77 -1.62 4.62
N SER A 33 -19.19 -0.80 3.75
CA SER A 33 -17.75 -0.54 3.67
C SER A 33 -17.54 0.97 3.63
N PHE A 34 -16.92 1.49 4.70
CA PHE A 34 -16.64 2.90 4.89
C PHE A 34 -15.38 3.27 4.12
N VAL A 35 -15.48 4.29 3.28
CA VAL A 35 -14.39 4.71 2.39
C VAL A 35 -14.15 6.21 2.49
N THR A 36 -12.88 6.61 2.44
CA THR A 36 -12.43 7.99 2.30
C THR A 36 -12.20 8.27 0.82
N ILE A 37 -12.74 9.40 0.35
CA ILE A 37 -12.72 9.80 -1.06
C ILE A 37 -11.49 10.66 -1.33
N PHE A 38 -10.71 10.28 -2.33
CA PHE A 38 -9.59 11.06 -2.85
C PHE A 38 -9.89 11.45 -4.29
N ASN A 39 -9.83 12.76 -4.58
CA ASN A 39 -9.99 13.27 -5.93
C ASN A 39 -8.67 13.18 -6.70
N LYS A 40 -8.76 13.08 -8.04
CA LYS A 40 -7.59 13.06 -8.93
C LYS A 40 -6.61 14.19 -8.63
N VAL A 41 -5.32 13.84 -8.60
CA VAL A 41 -4.21 14.72 -8.22
C VAL A 41 -3.23 14.84 -9.38
N ASP A 42 -2.79 16.06 -9.66
CA ASP A 42 -1.59 16.31 -10.47
C ASP A 42 -0.34 16.17 -9.58
N LEU A 43 0.63 15.36 -10.01
CA LEU A 43 1.88 15.13 -9.29
C LEU A 43 2.60 16.44 -8.92
N LYS A 44 2.46 17.49 -9.73
CA LYS A 44 3.06 18.81 -9.47
C LYS A 44 2.62 19.43 -8.15
N THR A 45 1.42 19.07 -7.67
CA THR A 45 0.91 19.53 -6.37
C THR A 45 1.60 18.88 -5.17
N LEU A 46 2.25 17.72 -5.38
CA LEU A 46 2.96 16.96 -4.35
C LEU A 46 4.48 17.14 -4.48
N ASN A 47 4.98 17.30 -5.70
CA ASN A 47 6.37 17.59 -5.99
C ASN A 47 6.44 18.47 -7.26
N PRO A 48 6.96 19.71 -7.17
CA PRO A 48 6.99 20.65 -8.30
C PRO A 48 7.85 20.20 -9.49
N ASP A 49 8.76 19.24 -9.30
CA ASP A 49 9.62 18.66 -10.34
C ASP A 49 8.93 17.52 -11.10
N LEU A 50 7.75 17.09 -10.66
CA LEU A 50 6.91 16.10 -11.32
C LEU A 50 5.73 16.78 -12.02
N SER A 51 5.09 16.08 -12.95
CA SER A 51 3.91 16.59 -13.66
C SER A 51 3.02 15.45 -14.14
N GLY A 52 1.76 15.80 -14.44
CA GLY A 52 0.76 14.86 -14.93
C GLY A 52 -0.01 14.16 -13.82
N THR A 53 -1.01 13.40 -14.21
CA THR A 53 -1.89 12.68 -13.27
C THR A 53 -1.10 11.67 -12.43
N HIS A 54 -1.32 11.67 -11.12
CA HIS A 54 -0.71 10.68 -10.23
C HIS A 54 -1.12 9.26 -10.65
N PRO A 55 -0.17 8.29 -10.73
CA PRO A 55 -0.43 6.93 -11.19
C PRO A 55 -1.62 6.20 -10.53
N ALA A 56 -1.97 6.53 -9.29
CA ALA A 56 -3.11 5.96 -8.56
C ALA A 56 -4.44 6.18 -9.31
N PHE A 57 -4.54 7.27 -10.07
CA PHE A 57 -5.73 7.64 -10.81
C PHE A 57 -5.70 7.17 -12.27
N ILE A 58 -4.72 6.36 -12.68
CA ILE A 58 -4.65 5.82 -14.05
C ILE A 58 -4.83 4.32 -13.97
N ILE A 59 -5.98 3.84 -14.44
CA ILE A 59 -6.36 2.42 -14.43
C ILE A 59 -6.67 2.01 -15.86
N ASN A 60 -5.95 1.02 -16.38
CA ASN A 60 -6.06 0.54 -17.77
C ASN A 60 -5.91 1.68 -18.80
N GLY A 61 -4.92 2.55 -18.56
CA GLY A 61 -4.66 3.72 -19.40
C GLY A 61 -5.73 4.82 -19.34
N LYS A 62 -6.73 4.72 -18.46
CA LYS A 62 -7.79 5.72 -18.29
C LYS A 62 -7.64 6.45 -16.97
N GLU A 63 -7.82 7.76 -17.01
CA GLU A 63 -7.88 8.56 -15.79
C GLU A 63 -9.23 8.41 -15.09
N VAL A 64 -9.22 8.06 -13.81
CA VAL A 64 -10.40 8.06 -12.93
C VAL A 64 -10.42 9.35 -12.10
N SER A 65 -11.61 9.89 -11.85
CA SER A 65 -11.76 11.15 -11.13
C SER A 65 -11.58 10.99 -9.61
N GLN A 66 -11.89 9.80 -9.09
CA GLN A 66 -11.93 9.53 -7.66
C GLN A 66 -11.47 8.11 -7.32
N LEU A 67 -10.81 8.00 -6.18
CA LEU A 67 -10.49 6.74 -5.50
C LEU A 67 -11.20 6.71 -4.16
N PHE A 68 -11.64 5.52 -3.77
CA PHE A 68 -12.36 5.27 -2.53
C PHE A 68 -11.53 4.30 -1.71
N ILE A 69 -10.76 4.82 -0.77
CA ILE A 69 -9.84 4.03 0.06
C ILE A 69 -10.57 3.64 1.34
N GLY A 70 -10.59 2.35 1.69
CA GLY A 70 -11.19 1.89 2.95
C GLY A 70 -10.70 2.73 4.13
N THR A 71 -11.63 3.36 4.86
CA THR A 71 -11.29 4.26 5.96
C THR A 71 -10.58 3.52 7.09
N TYR A 72 -10.89 2.25 7.28
CA TYR A 72 -10.35 1.36 8.31
C TYR A 72 -9.57 0.20 7.67
N GLN A 73 -8.78 -0.54 8.44
CA GLN A 73 -8.18 -1.79 7.95
C GLN A 73 -9.26 -2.80 7.60
N GLY A 74 -8.96 -3.69 6.64
CA GLY A 74 -9.93 -4.62 6.11
C GLY A 74 -10.30 -5.73 7.09
N THR A 75 -11.58 -6.10 7.08
CA THR A 75 -12.08 -7.28 7.77
C THR A 75 -12.93 -8.11 6.81
N ILE A 76 -12.80 -9.44 6.88
CA ILE A 76 -13.59 -10.36 6.07
C ILE A 76 -14.80 -10.77 6.89
N ILE A 77 -15.98 -10.39 6.41
CA ILE A 77 -17.27 -10.78 6.98
C ILE A 77 -18.05 -11.46 5.85
N ASP A 78 -18.62 -12.63 6.15
CA ASP A 78 -19.34 -13.47 5.18
C ASP A 78 -18.59 -13.70 3.85
N GLY A 79 -17.25 -13.74 3.91
CA GLY A 79 -16.39 -13.97 2.74
C GLY A 79 -16.13 -12.76 1.84
N GLU A 80 -16.61 -11.57 2.19
CA GLU A 80 -16.29 -10.31 1.48
C GLU A 80 -15.36 -9.45 2.34
N LEU A 81 -14.36 -8.83 1.72
CA LEU A 81 -13.47 -7.89 2.40
C LEU A 81 -14.13 -6.51 2.47
N VAL A 82 -14.42 -6.03 3.67
CA VAL A 82 -15.04 -4.73 3.94
C VAL A 82 -14.17 -3.87 4.86
N SER A 83 -14.39 -2.56 4.86
CA SER A 83 -13.75 -1.61 5.77
C SER A 83 -14.77 -1.09 6.78
N GLN A 84 -14.69 -1.52 8.03
CA GLN A 84 -15.65 -1.14 9.08
C GLN A 84 -14.94 -0.63 10.34
N PRO A 85 -15.50 0.38 11.03
CA PRO A 85 -14.97 0.83 12.31
C PRO A 85 -15.14 -0.26 13.36
N TRP A 86 -14.31 -0.21 14.41
CA TRP A 86 -14.40 -1.11 15.57
C TRP A 86 -14.35 -2.60 15.24
N SER A 87 -13.78 -2.94 14.08
CA SER A 87 -13.63 -4.32 13.63
C SER A 87 -12.26 -4.88 13.99
N ILE A 88 -12.15 -6.20 14.06
CA ILE A 88 -10.86 -6.90 14.15
C ILE A 88 -10.30 -6.97 12.72
N PRO A 89 -9.12 -6.38 12.43
CA PRO A 89 -8.51 -6.53 11.12
C PRO A 89 -8.28 -8.01 10.81
N THR A 90 -8.65 -8.47 9.63
CA THR A 90 -8.36 -9.86 9.25
C THR A 90 -6.87 -10.01 9.01
N THR A 91 -6.27 -10.99 9.67
CA THR A 91 -4.85 -11.32 9.60
C THR A 91 -4.65 -12.81 9.40
N GLY A 92 -3.46 -13.24 8.98
CA GLY A 92 -3.11 -14.66 8.97
C GLY A 92 -3.65 -15.48 7.77
N LEU A 93 -4.36 -14.85 6.81
CA LEU A 93 -4.90 -15.53 5.63
C LEU A 93 -4.08 -15.24 4.38
N THR A 94 -3.87 -16.24 3.52
CA THR A 94 -3.05 -16.13 2.29
C THR A 94 -3.41 -14.96 1.38
N TYR A 95 -2.45 -14.50 0.56
CA TYR A 95 -2.70 -13.45 -0.44
C TYR A 95 -3.89 -13.78 -1.34
N ALA A 96 -3.94 -15.03 -1.80
CA ALA A 96 -5.00 -15.51 -2.67
C ALA A 96 -6.36 -15.48 -1.97
N ALA A 97 -6.42 -15.81 -0.67
CA ALA A 97 -7.64 -15.70 0.11
C ALA A 97 -8.10 -14.24 0.26
N MET A 98 -7.17 -13.31 0.52
CA MET A 98 -7.49 -11.88 0.60
C MET A 98 -7.97 -11.31 -0.74
N ARG A 99 -7.29 -11.63 -1.86
CA ARG A 99 -7.73 -11.22 -3.21
C ARG A 99 -9.08 -11.85 -3.59
N LYS A 100 -9.33 -13.10 -3.18
CA LYS A 100 -10.65 -13.74 -3.36
C LYS A 100 -11.73 -12.98 -2.59
N ALA A 101 -11.48 -12.61 -1.34
CA ALA A 101 -12.45 -11.90 -0.51
C ALA A 101 -12.75 -10.48 -1.02
N VAL A 102 -11.76 -9.75 -1.51
CA VAL A 102 -12.02 -8.43 -2.12
C VAL A 102 -12.72 -8.55 -3.47
N GLY A 103 -12.41 -9.58 -4.26
CA GLY A 103 -13.16 -9.86 -5.49
C GLY A 103 -14.63 -10.20 -5.22
N ALA A 104 -14.92 -10.87 -4.10
CA ALA A 104 -16.29 -11.13 -3.65
C ALA A 104 -17.04 -9.85 -3.26
N ALA A 105 -16.34 -8.79 -2.81
CA ALA A 105 -16.93 -7.49 -2.53
C ALA A 105 -17.45 -6.77 -3.79
N GLY A 106 -17.14 -7.27 -4.99
CA GLY A 106 -17.77 -6.87 -6.25
C GLY A 106 -16.80 -6.25 -7.26
N LYS A 107 -17.33 -5.89 -8.43
CA LYS A 107 -16.55 -5.23 -9.49
C LYS A 107 -15.96 -3.90 -8.99
N ASN A 108 -14.75 -3.59 -9.44
CA ASN A 108 -13.92 -2.43 -9.07
C ASN A 108 -13.44 -2.41 -7.60
N TRP A 109 -13.88 -3.34 -6.75
CA TRP A 109 -13.22 -3.55 -5.46
C TRP A 109 -11.89 -4.28 -5.67
N HIS A 110 -10.87 -3.81 -4.97
CA HIS A 110 -9.51 -4.32 -5.06
C HIS A 110 -8.76 -4.11 -3.74
N LEU A 111 -7.66 -4.83 -3.55
CA LEU A 111 -6.76 -4.53 -2.44
C LEU A 111 -6.04 -3.23 -2.73
N MET A 112 -5.79 -2.42 -1.70
CA MET A 112 -5.02 -1.19 -1.84
C MET A 112 -3.73 -1.43 -2.64
N THR A 113 -3.47 -0.59 -3.63
CA THR A 113 -2.32 -0.78 -4.54
C THR A 113 -1.11 0.04 -4.10
N LEU A 114 0.06 -0.26 -4.70
CA LEU A 114 1.28 0.51 -4.49
C LEU A 114 1.09 2.02 -4.74
N PRO A 115 0.61 2.49 -5.91
CA PRO A 115 0.48 3.93 -6.15
C PRO A 115 -0.59 4.59 -5.26
N GLU A 116 -1.64 3.86 -4.86
CA GLU A 116 -2.59 4.37 -3.86
C GLU A 116 -1.89 4.59 -2.51
N TRP A 117 -1.08 3.61 -2.06
CA TRP A 117 -0.29 3.78 -0.85
C TRP A 117 0.68 4.97 -0.98
N GLY A 118 1.32 5.11 -2.14
CA GLY A 118 2.19 6.23 -2.49
C GLY A 118 1.51 7.58 -2.35
N LEU A 119 0.27 7.72 -2.81
CA LEU A 119 -0.53 8.93 -2.67
C LEU A 119 -0.75 9.29 -1.20
N LEU A 120 -1.13 8.31 -0.38
CA LEU A 120 -1.37 8.52 1.04
C LEU A 120 -0.06 8.85 1.78
N ALA A 121 1.04 8.19 1.41
CA ALA A 121 2.37 8.50 1.94
C ALA A 121 2.81 9.92 1.58
N ALA A 122 2.52 10.39 0.36
CA ALA A 122 2.81 11.76 -0.05
C ALA A 122 2.05 12.78 0.81
N TYR A 123 0.75 12.57 1.06
CA TYR A 123 -0.02 13.45 1.93
C TYR A 123 0.50 13.47 3.37
N ASP A 124 0.88 12.32 3.92
CA ASP A 124 1.45 12.24 5.27
C ASP A 124 2.78 12.99 5.38
N ASN A 125 3.65 12.79 4.38
CA ASN A 125 5.00 13.34 4.36
C ASN A 125 5.05 14.85 4.14
N LEU A 126 4.07 15.40 3.42
CA LEU A 126 3.95 16.85 3.14
C LEU A 126 3.04 17.56 4.15
N GLY A 127 2.19 16.81 4.84
CA GLY A 127 1.23 17.31 5.81
C GLY A 127 1.67 17.07 7.26
N ILE A 128 0.73 16.62 8.08
CA ILE A 128 0.97 16.34 9.49
C ILE A 128 1.10 14.84 9.66
N GLN A 129 2.27 14.40 10.11
CA GLN A 129 2.53 12.97 10.21
C GLN A 129 1.59 12.23 11.16
N THR A 130 1.08 11.14 10.61
CA THR A 130 0.22 10.15 11.22
C THR A 130 1.03 9.39 12.27
N LEU A 131 0.42 9.19 13.43
CA LEU A 131 0.89 8.28 14.47
C LEU A 131 0.07 6.99 14.37
N GLY A 132 0.31 6.03 15.25
CA GLY A 132 -0.48 4.82 15.20
C GLY A 132 -0.09 3.81 16.25
N ASN A 133 -0.71 2.63 16.18
CA ASN A 133 -0.40 1.53 17.08
C ASN A 133 0.93 0.86 16.68
N ASN A 134 2.03 1.50 17.03
CA ASN A 134 3.38 0.98 16.82
C ASN A 134 4.11 0.64 18.12
N ASN A 135 3.41 0.69 19.24
CA ASN A 135 3.90 0.26 20.55
C ASN A 135 2.73 -0.19 21.45
N GLN A 136 2.50 -1.50 21.50
CA GLN A 136 1.63 -2.14 22.50
C GLN A 136 0.24 -1.50 22.67
N GLY A 137 -0.48 -1.27 21.57
CA GLY A 137 -1.81 -0.66 21.56
C GLY A 137 -1.81 0.87 21.45
N GLY A 138 -0.63 1.49 21.44
CA GLY A 138 -0.46 2.94 21.36
C GLY A 138 0.72 3.37 20.50
N SER A 139 1.03 4.66 20.58
CA SER A 139 2.13 5.27 19.83
C SER A 139 3.43 5.29 20.64
N ILE A 140 4.55 4.95 20.00
CA ILE A 140 5.89 5.11 20.60
C ILE A 140 6.28 6.58 20.73
N SER A 141 5.75 7.45 19.86
CA SER A 141 6.05 8.88 19.88
C SER A 141 5.24 9.64 20.93
N ASP A 142 4.15 9.04 21.43
CA ASP A 142 3.30 9.60 22.48
C ASP A 142 2.49 8.46 23.14
N SER A 143 2.93 8.06 24.34
CA SER A 143 2.37 6.92 25.07
C SER A 143 0.97 7.18 25.65
N SER A 144 0.50 8.44 25.64
CA SER A 144 -0.87 8.80 26.04
C SER A 144 -1.89 8.43 24.97
N LEU A 145 -1.46 8.33 23.70
CA LEU A 145 -2.32 8.00 22.57
C LEU A 145 -2.46 6.49 22.42
N LYS A 146 -3.66 5.98 22.68
CA LYS A 146 -3.97 4.55 22.66
C LYS A 146 -5.26 4.27 21.91
N GLY A 147 -5.30 3.14 21.21
CA GLY A 147 -6.54 2.53 20.73
C GLY A 147 -7.06 1.49 21.73
N ALA A 148 -8.25 0.96 21.44
CA ALA A 148 -8.83 -0.12 22.23
C ALA A 148 -8.19 -1.45 21.81
N VAL A 149 -7.38 -2.03 22.70
CA VAL A 149 -6.70 -3.31 22.46
C VAL A 149 -7.71 -4.44 22.37
N ILE A 150 -7.54 -5.30 21.36
CA ILE A 150 -8.33 -6.50 21.16
C ILE A 150 -7.84 -7.57 22.15
N PRO A 151 -8.71 -8.10 23.03
CA PRO A 151 -8.32 -9.13 23.99
C PRO A 151 -7.69 -10.35 23.30
N GLY A 152 -6.53 -10.79 23.81
CA GLY A 152 -5.84 -11.99 23.31
C GLY A 152 -5.11 -11.84 21.96
N GLN A 153 -5.09 -10.64 21.36
CA GLN A 153 -4.53 -10.42 20.01
C GLN A 153 -3.28 -9.52 20.04
N SER A 154 -2.22 -9.93 20.75
CA SER A 154 -0.86 -9.34 20.71
C SER A 154 -0.78 -7.81 20.52
N ASN A 155 -1.56 -7.07 21.31
CA ASN A 155 -1.64 -5.60 21.30
C ASN A 155 -2.13 -4.97 19.98
N LEU A 156 -2.85 -5.72 19.14
CA LEU A 156 -3.68 -5.15 18.08
C LEU A 156 -4.82 -4.34 18.69
N ILE A 157 -5.23 -3.28 18.01
CA ILE A 157 -6.39 -2.47 18.36
C ILE A 157 -7.50 -2.70 17.35
N TYR A 158 -8.75 -2.51 17.78
CA TYR A 158 -9.88 -2.47 16.86
C TYR A 158 -9.68 -1.34 15.85
N SER A 159 -9.98 -1.59 14.57
CA SER A 159 -9.75 -0.59 13.52
C SER A 159 -10.51 0.70 13.82
N GLY A 160 -9.83 1.84 13.73
CA GLY A 160 -10.41 3.15 14.00
C GLY A 160 -10.62 3.50 15.47
N SER A 161 -10.27 2.62 16.41
CA SER A 161 -10.44 2.87 17.86
C SER A 161 -9.40 3.86 18.42
N GLY A 162 -8.33 4.13 17.68
CA GLY A 162 -7.33 5.12 18.05
C GLY A 162 -7.82 6.56 17.92
N PRO A 163 -7.11 7.52 18.56
CA PRO A 163 -7.46 8.93 18.53
C PRO A 163 -7.21 9.52 17.12
N VAL A 164 -7.54 10.80 16.92
CA VAL A 164 -7.42 11.45 15.61
C VAL A 164 -6.01 11.38 15.02
N GLN A 165 -4.98 11.35 15.86
CA GLN A 165 -3.58 11.23 15.48
C GLN A 165 -3.27 9.92 14.74
N PHE A 166 -4.13 8.91 14.86
CA PHE A 166 -3.98 7.62 14.16
C PHE A 166 -4.62 7.63 12.77
N ARG A 167 -5.12 8.80 12.33
CA ARG A 167 -5.69 9.03 11.01
C ARG A 167 -4.78 9.93 10.18
N LEU A 168 -4.80 9.73 8.87
CA LEU A 168 -4.04 10.52 7.91
C LEU A 168 -4.25 12.01 8.14
N ASN A 169 -3.17 12.77 8.23
CA ASN A 169 -3.17 14.22 8.51
C ASN A 169 -3.87 14.63 9.81
N ARG A 170 -4.12 13.68 10.72
CA ARG A 170 -4.79 13.88 12.01
C ARG A 170 -6.20 14.47 11.87
N GLU A 171 -6.96 13.98 10.89
CA GLU A 171 -8.36 14.35 10.67
C GLU A 171 -9.32 13.16 10.85
N TYR A 172 -10.45 13.35 11.53
CA TYR A 172 -11.40 12.26 11.82
C TYR A 172 -12.06 11.64 10.58
N ASN A 173 -12.21 12.45 9.53
CA ASN A 173 -12.78 12.06 8.24
C ASN A 173 -11.71 11.62 7.23
N ASN A 174 -10.57 11.14 7.72
CA ASN A 174 -9.51 10.57 6.90
C ASN A 174 -9.20 9.13 7.31
N VAL A 175 -8.34 8.48 6.55
CA VAL A 175 -8.04 7.05 6.67
C VAL A 175 -7.29 6.76 7.96
N SER A 176 -7.77 5.79 8.75
CA SER A 176 -7.19 5.36 10.03
C SER A 176 -6.12 4.29 9.85
N ASP A 177 -5.29 4.12 10.88
CA ASP A 177 -4.42 2.94 11.11
C ASP A 177 -3.48 2.65 9.92
N LEU A 178 -3.00 3.72 9.26
CA LEU A 178 -1.96 3.64 8.24
C LEU A 178 -0.57 3.44 8.83
N VAL A 179 -0.40 3.70 10.13
CA VAL A 179 0.84 3.48 10.88
C VAL A 179 0.60 2.41 11.95
N GLY A 180 1.34 1.32 11.87
CA GLY A 180 1.24 0.23 12.84
C GLY A 180 -0.09 -0.53 12.75
N ASN A 181 -0.57 -1.00 13.90
CA ASN A 181 -1.61 -2.02 14.10
C ASN A 181 -1.29 -3.33 13.39
N ARG A 182 -1.35 -3.37 12.07
CA ARG A 182 -0.71 -4.43 11.28
C ARG A 182 -0.21 -3.91 9.95
N PHE A 183 0.88 -4.53 9.53
CA PHE A 183 1.49 -4.22 8.26
C PHE A 183 0.54 -4.62 7.15
N GLN A 184 0.50 -3.81 6.10
CA GLN A 184 -0.46 -3.93 5.01
C GLN A 184 0.25 -4.33 3.74
N ILE A 185 -0.39 -5.23 3.01
CA ILE A 185 0.07 -5.62 1.68
C ILE A 185 -0.52 -4.67 0.66
N CYS A 186 0.31 -4.28 -0.29
CA CYS A 186 -0.14 -3.55 -1.47
C CYS A 186 -0.05 -4.42 -2.72
N ASP A 187 -1.10 -4.40 -3.54
CA ASP A 187 -1.06 -4.99 -4.88
C ASP A 187 -0.15 -4.17 -5.81
N GLY A 188 0.42 -4.83 -6.83
CA GLY A 188 1.13 -4.15 -7.90
C GLY A 188 2.63 -3.94 -7.69
N VAL A 189 3.25 -4.58 -6.70
CA VAL A 189 4.70 -4.56 -6.52
C VAL A 189 5.26 -5.85 -5.93
N ARG A 190 6.47 -6.19 -6.34
CA ARG A 190 7.29 -7.28 -5.80
C ARG A 190 8.79 -7.03 -5.97
N PHE A 191 9.58 -7.85 -5.31
CA PHE A 191 11.00 -8.03 -5.52
C PHE A 191 11.23 -9.44 -6.05
N VAL A 192 11.96 -9.60 -7.15
CA VAL A 192 12.36 -10.92 -7.65
C VAL A 192 13.86 -10.93 -7.81
N ASP A 193 14.57 -11.75 -7.02
CA ASP A 193 16.04 -11.73 -6.99
C ASP A 193 16.61 -10.30 -6.73
N GLY A 194 15.93 -9.54 -5.87
CA GLY A 194 16.27 -8.15 -5.56
C GLY A 194 15.89 -7.12 -6.64
N GLU A 195 15.48 -7.52 -7.84
CA GLU A 195 14.94 -6.61 -8.86
C GLU A 195 13.57 -6.07 -8.43
N ILE A 196 13.40 -4.75 -8.50
CA ILE A 196 12.10 -4.12 -8.23
C ILE A 196 11.20 -4.31 -9.45
N GLN A 197 10.09 -5.02 -9.26
CA GLN A 197 9.07 -5.19 -10.30
C GLN A 197 7.74 -4.61 -9.86
N VAL A 198 7.11 -3.86 -10.76
CA VAL A 198 5.83 -3.18 -10.56
C VAL A 198 4.85 -3.54 -11.66
N VAL A 199 3.60 -3.14 -11.49
CA VAL A 199 2.63 -3.05 -12.59
C VAL A 199 2.60 -1.63 -13.13
N ALA A 200 2.11 -1.46 -14.36
CA ALA A 200 1.90 -0.13 -14.92
C ALA A 200 0.81 0.62 -14.13
N ASN A 201 1.11 1.87 -13.75
CA ASN A 201 0.19 2.76 -13.04
C ASN A 201 -0.58 2.06 -11.91
N ASN A 202 -1.91 2.22 -11.86
CA ASN A 202 -2.80 1.54 -10.93
C ASN A 202 -3.54 0.37 -11.58
N ASP A 203 -2.95 -0.29 -12.58
CA ASP A 203 -3.63 -1.36 -13.32
C ASP A 203 -3.97 -2.57 -12.44
N ALA A 204 -3.26 -2.76 -11.32
CA ALA A 204 -3.58 -3.78 -10.32
C ALA A 204 -4.94 -3.60 -9.64
N ALA A 205 -5.55 -2.41 -9.69
CA ALA A 205 -6.90 -2.16 -9.17
C ALA A 205 -7.99 -2.87 -9.99
N GLN A 206 -7.69 -3.30 -11.22
CA GLN A 206 -8.67 -3.98 -12.07
C GLN A 206 -9.16 -5.30 -11.45
N THR A 207 -10.46 -5.54 -11.52
CA THR A 207 -11.05 -6.81 -11.08
C THR A 207 -10.42 -7.98 -11.83
N GLY A 208 -9.86 -8.93 -11.08
CA GLY A 208 -9.23 -10.13 -11.65
C GLY A 208 -7.86 -9.89 -12.29
N TYR A 209 -7.21 -8.76 -12.02
CA TYR A 209 -5.89 -8.47 -12.60
C TYR A 209 -4.85 -9.56 -12.25
N ASP A 210 -4.11 -10.05 -13.24
CA ASP A 210 -3.16 -11.14 -13.06
C ASP A 210 -1.85 -10.64 -12.42
N LEU A 211 -1.62 -11.08 -11.18
CA LEU A 211 -0.41 -10.84 -10.37
C LEU A 211 0.30 -12.15 -10.01
N SER A 212 0.04 -13.22 -10.77
CA SER A 212 0.72 -14.51 -10.63
C SER A 212 2.22 -14.38 -10.87
N LEU A 213 2.98 -15.42 -10.47
CA LEU A 213 4.44 -15.42 -10.53
C LEU A 213 4.97 -15.15 -11.96
N THR A 214 4.32 -15.74 -12.97
CA THR A 214 4.71 -15.69 -14.39
C THR A 214 3.92 -14.68 -15.20
N SER A 215 3.15 -13.80 -14.56
CA SER A 215 2.35 -12.78 -15.25
C SER A 215 3.23 -11.84 -16.07
N LEU A 216 2.82 -11.55 -17.31
CA LEU A 216 3.48 -10.57 -18.19
C LEU A 216 3.17 -9.11 -17.78
N ASN A 217 2.29 -8.92 -16.81
CA ASN A 217 1.94 -7.61 -16.27
C ASN A 217 3.05 -7.00 -15.41
N TRP A 218 3.96 -7.84 -14.89
CA TRP A 218 5.13 -7.36 -14.16
C TRP A 218 6.08 -6.62 -15.10
N LYS A 219 6.60 -5.49 -14.63
CA LYS A 219 7.56 -4.63 -15.29
C LYS A 219 8.71 -4.29 -14.36
N ALA A 220 9.93 -4.42 -14.84
CA ALA A 220 11.10 -3.84 -14.18
C ALA A 220 11.19 -2.35 -14.53
N ILE A 221 11.86 -1.58 -13.68
CA ILE A 221 12.14 -0.17 -13.93
C ILE A 221 13.55 -0.06 -14.48
N ASN A 222 13.71 0.45 -15.70
CA ASN A 222 15.03 0.74 -16.25
C ASN A 222 15.65 1.93 -15.49
N GLY A 223 16.77 1.71 -14.82
CA GLY A 223 17.45 2.66 -13.95
C GLY A 223 18.07 3.85 -14.68
N GLN A 224 18.28 3.76 -16.00
CA GLN A 224 18.79 4.87 -16.81
C GLN A 224 17.67 5.82 -17.28
N THR A 225 16.54 5.26 -17.69
CA THR A 225 15.49 6.00 -18.41
C THR A 225 14.19 6.15 -17.62
N GLY A 226 13.98 5.32 -16.60
CA GLY A 226 12.72 5.18 -15.89
C GLY A 226 11.66 4.38 -16.64
N ALA A 227 11.93 3.91 -17.86
CA ALA A 227 10.97 3.14 -18.64
C ALA A 227 10.59 1.83 -17.93
N LEU A 228 9.31 1.48 -18.01
CA LEU A 228 8.82 0.17 -17.58
C LEU A 228 9.12 -0.85 -18.68
N VAL A 229 9.95 -1.84 -18.38
CA VAL A 229 10.41 -2.86 -19.33
C VAL A 229 9.99 -4.26 -18.88
N ALA A 230 9.90 -5.20 -19.83
CA ALA A 230 9.64 -6.60 -19.49
C ALA A 230 10.82 -7.15 -18.65
N PRO A 231 10.56 -7.74 -17.47
CA PRO A 231 11.61 -8.41 -16.70
C PRO A 231 12.14 -9.62 -17.48
N THR A 232 13.44 -9.86 -17.40
CA THR A 232 14.07 -11.07 -17.91
C THR A 232 14.87 -11.75 -16.80
N GLY A 233 15.01 -13.06 -16.92
CA GLY A 233 15.81 -13.85 -15.99
C GLY A 233 16.00 -15.27 -16.49
N THR A 234 16.91 -15.97 -15.84
CA THR A 234 17.14 -17.41 -16.01
C THR A 234 16.61 -18.17 -14.80
N GLY A 235 16.37 -19.48 -14.94
CA GLY A 235 15.85 -20.31 -13.86
C GLY A 235 14.34 -20.12 -13.62
N THR A 236 13.85 -20.61 -12.49
CA THR A 236 12.44 -20.61 -12.09
C THR A 236 12.25 -19.82 -10.80
N ILE A 237 11.29 -18.86 -10.81
CA ILE A 237 10.98 -18.02 -9.63
C ILE A 237 10.64 -18.92 -8.44
N ASN A 238 11.12 -18.53 -7.26
CA ASN A 238 11.05 -19.28 -5.99
C ASN A 238 11.91 -20.54 -5.93
N THR A 239 12.80 -20.75 -6.89
CA THR A 239 13.78 -21.84 -6.87
C THR A 239 15.19 -21.31 -7.13
N ASP A 240 15.59 -21.16 -8.38
CA ASP A 240 16.94 -20.78 -8.83
C ASP A 240 16.95 -19.53 -9.73
N TYR A 241 15.89 -18.72 -9.69
CA TYR A 241 15.76 -17.56 -10.58
C TYR A 241 16.88 -16.52 -10.38
N VAL A 242 17.40 -15.99 -11.49
CA VAL A 242 18.36 -14.89 -11.50
C VAL A 242 17.86 -13.80 -12.44
N ALA A 243 17.73 -12.57 -11.94
CA ALA A 243 17.25 -11.44 -12.73
C ALA A 243 18.34 -10.91 -13.68
N THR A 244 18.06 -10.95 -14.99
CA THR A 244 18.99 -10.56 -16.07
C THR A 244 18.54 -9.33 -16.86
N THR A 245 17.50 -8.62 -16.42
CA THR A 245 17.02 -7.41 -17.10
C THR A 245 18.13 -6.37 -17.16
N ALA A 246 18.39 -5.86 -18.37
CA ALA A 246 19.40 -4.83 -18.57
C ALA A 246 19.02 -3.53 -17.82
N ASP A 247 19.99 -2.98 -17.10
CA ASP A 247 19.90 -1.71 -16.36
C ASP A 247 18.72 -1.62 -15.38
N SER A 248 18.13 -2.72 -14.94
CA SER A 248 16.99 -2.70 -14.02
C SER A 248 17.39 -2.16 -12.65
N VAL A 249 16.50 -1.39 -12.01
CA VAL A 249 16.67 -0.99 -10.61
C VAL A 249 16.59 -2.23 -9.71
N LYS A 250 17.61 -2.40 -8.87
CA LYS A 250 17.70 -3.49 -7.90
C LYS A 250 17.83 -2.93 -6.49
N ILE A 251 17.18 -3.54 -5.52
CA ILE A 251 17.46 -3.27 -4.11
C ILE A 251 18.94 -3.55 -3.84
N SER A 252 19.59 -2.78 -2.99
CA SER A 252 20.93 -3.04 -2.46
C SER A 252 20.90 -3.16 -0.93
N ALA A 253 21.86 -3.89 -0.38
CA ALA A 253 22.12 -3.95 1.05
C ALA A 253 23.06 -2.81 1.49
N ALA A 254 23.09 -2.51 2.79
CA ALA A 254 24.04 -1.54 3.33
C ALA A 254 25.49 -1.94 3.00
N GLY A 255 26.22 -1.03 2.32
CA GLY A 255 27.60 -1.26 1.89
C GLY A 255 27.77 -2.04 0.57
N GLU A 256 26.69 -2.51 -0.04
CA GLU A 256 26.74 -3.22 -1.34
C GLU A 256 26.93 -2.23 -2.49
N THR A 257 27.91 -2.49 -3.36
CA THR A 257 28.11 -1.74 -4.61
C THR A 257 27.49 -2.51 -5.78
N LEU A 258 26.33 -2.06 -6.25
CA LEU A 258 25.56 -2.69 -7.33
C LEU A 258 25.10 -1.62 -8.30
N ASP A 259 25.36 -1.80 -9.61
CA ASP A 259 24.87 -0.89 -10.63
C ASP A 259 23.33 -0.84 -10.62
N TYR A 260 22.79 0.37 -10.73
CA TYR A 260 21.38 0.70 -10.55
C TYR A 260 20.81 0.17 -9.21
N GLY A 261 21.70 0.02 -8.21
CA GLY A 261 21.37 -0.41 -6.87
C GLY A 261 20.77 0.73 -6.04
N ILE A 262 19.75 0.41 -5.25
CA ILE A 262 19.08 1.36 -4.36
C ILE A 262 18.83 0.79 -2.97
N TYR A 263 19.19 1.56 -1.94
CA TYR A 263 19.01 1.26 -0.53
C TYR A 263 18.35 2.44 0.19
N SER A 264 17.78 2.21 1.37
CA SER A 264 17.14 3.24 2.18
C SER A 264 16.03 4.04 1.45
N LEU A 265 15.09 3.33 0.82
CA LEU A 265 13.98 3.94 0.05
C LEU A 265 13.04 4.84 0.87
N GLN A 266 13.01 4.63 2.19
CA GLN A 266 12.22 5.39 3.16
C GLN A 266 12.80 6.77 3.47
N GLU A 267 14.07 7.01 3.12
CA GLU A 267 14.72 8.31 3.30
C GLU A 267 14.29 9.29 2.22
N LYS A 268 14.35 10.59 2.53
CA LYS A 268 13.98 11.66 1.58
C LYS A 268 14.83 11.64 0.30
N ILE A 269 16.08 11.17 0.43
CA ILE A 269 17.00 10.90 -0.66
C ILE A 269 17.47 9.45 -0.49
N PRO A 270 17.07 8.52 -1.38
CA PRO A 270 17.51 7.15 -1.29
C PRO A 270 19.01 7.04 -1.59
N THR A 271 19.66 6.01 -1.05
CA THR A 271 21.08 5.75 -1.30
C THR A 271 21.24 4.99 -2.60
N LEU A 272 22.00 5.56 -3.54
CA LEU A 272 22.26 4.96 -4.85
C LEU A 272 23.64 4.31 -4.88
N THR A 273 23.73 3.04 -5.26
CA THR A 273 24.99 2.28 -5.25
C THR A 273 25.46 1.95 -6.67
N GLY A 274 26.65 1.34 -6.81
CA GLY A 274 27.25 1.03 -8.13
C GLY A 274 28.01 2.18 -8.77
N ALA A 275 28.66 1.89 -9.90
CA ALA A 275 29.28 2.89 -10.77
C ALA A 275 28.21 3.58 -11.63
N ASN A 276 27.27 2.79 -12.15
CA ASN A 276 26.09 3.29 -12.83
C ASN A 276 24.97 3.55 -11.81
N LYS A 277 24.74 4.82 -11.48
CA LYS A 277 23.68 5.22 -10.54
C LYS A 277 22.30 5.19 -11.21
N VAL A 278 21.26 4.91 -10.43
CA VAL A 278 19.87 5.15 -10.84
C VAL A 278 19.71 6.63 -11.18
N GLN A 279 19.20 6.92 -12.38
CA GLN A 279 19.05 8.28 -12.89
C GLN A 279 17.77 8.94 -12.37
N GLN A 280 17.74 10.27 -12.42
CA GLN A 280 16.62 11.06 -11.91
C GLN A 280 15.28 10.71 -12.57
N SER A 281 15.28 10.34 -13.85
CA SER A 281 14.10 9.86 -14.58
C SER A 281 13.47 8.63 -13.92
N ALA A 282 14.28 7.63 -13.55
CA ALA A 282 13.84 6.45 -12.82
C ALA A 282 13.42 6.78 -11.38
N ILE A 283 14.14 7.67 -10.70
CA ILE A 283 13.75 8.17 -9.37
C ILE A 283 12.37 8.83 -9.42
N ASN A 284 12.08 9.63 -10.44
CA ASN A 284 10.78 10.29 -10.60
C ASN A 284 9.63 9.29 -10.77
N ILE A 285 9.84 8.21 -11.53
CA ILE A 285 8.87 7.12 -11.65
C ILE A 285 8.68 6.40 -10.32
N MET A 286 9.77 6.09 -9.61
CA MET A 286 9.71 5.48 -8.28
C MET A 286 9.00 6.38 -7.26
N ARG A 287 9.21 7.69 -7.29
CA ARG A 287 8.49 8.67 -6.46
C ARG A 287 7.00 8.70 -6.78
N ALA A 288 6.63 8.75 -8.06
CA ALA A 288 5.23 8.78 -8.49
C ALA A 288 4.46 7.49 -8.16
N LEU A 289 5.13 6.34 -8.16
CA LEU A 289 4.56 5.06 -7.72
C LEU A 289 4.58 4.91 -6.19
N GLY A 290 5.25 5.79 -5.45
CA GLY A 290 5.38 5.69 -3.99
C GLY A 290 6.43 4.70 -3.52
N ILE A 291 7.32 4.25 -4.40
CA ILE A 291 8.45 3.37 -4.05
C ILE A 291 9.44 4.10 -3.14
N CYS A 292 9.75 5.34 -3.51
CA CYS A 292 10.52 6.28 -2.70
C CYS A 292 9.59 7.39 -2.22
N THR A 293 10.06 8.17 -1.25
CA THR A 293 9.36 9.35 -0.78
C THR A 293 9.16 10.36 -1.90
N ILE A 294 7.95 10.92 -2.00
CA ILE A 294 7.52 11.76 -3.15
C ILE A 294 8.42 12.96 -3.43
N SER A 295 9.08 13.51 -2.41
CA SER A 295 9.92 14.71 -2.49
C SER A 295 11.08 14.66 -1.49
N GLU A 296 12.18 15.33 -1.82
CA GLU A 296 13.34 15.53 -0.94
C GLU A 296 13.06 16.55 0.17
N THR A 297 11.99 17.34 0.03
CA THR A 297 11.53 18.29 1.05
C THR A 297 10.73 17.61 2.18
N CYS A 298 10.37 16.34 1.98
CA CYS A 298 9.66 15.56 2.99
C CYS A 298 10.56 15.27 4.21
N SER A 299 9.91 14.98 5.34
CA SER A 299 10.58 14.50 6.56
C SER A 299 10.16 13.06 6.89
N PRO A 300 10.35 12.11 5.96
CA PRO A 300 9.81 10.77 6.13
C PRO A 300 10.36 10.09 7.39
N ARG A 301 9.53 9.25 8.00
CA ARG A 301 9.95 8.26 8.99
C ARG A 301 9.73 6.88 8.40
N GLY A 302 10.41 5.87 8.94
CA GLY A 302 10.11 4.47 8.66
C GLY A 302 11.33 3.58 8.76
N GLY A 303 11.09 2.28 8.76
CA GLY A 303 12.12 1.27 8.58
C GLY A 303 12.14 0.75 7.17
N PHE A 304 13.34 0.42 6.70
CA PHE A 304 13.54 -0.37 5.50
C PHE A 304 14.28 -1.64 5.90
N SER A 305 13.54 -2.74 5.95
CA SER A 305 14.06 -4.06 6.25
C SER A 305 13.60 -5.02 5.17
N VAL A 306 14.33 -4.99 4.05
CA VAL A 306 14.15 -5.94 2.94
C VAL A 306 15.31 -6.93 3.00
N LYS A 307 14.98 -8.21 3.12
CA LYS A 307 15.97 -9.29 3.00
C LYS A 307 15.99 -9.74 1.55
N LYS A 308 17.16 -9.74 0.91
CA LYS A 308 17.32 -10.37 -0.40
C LYS A 308 17.40 -11.88 -0.22
N THR A 309 16.40 -12.60 -0.72
CA THR A 309 16.46 -14.05 -0.84
C THR A 309 16.65 -14.40 -2.31
N ALA A 310 17.74 -15.09 -2.64
CA ALA A 310 18.08 -15.43 -4.01
C ALA A 310 16.92 -16.17 -4.70
N GLY A 311 16.56 -15.73 -5.90
CA GLY A 311 15.48 -16.32 -6.71
C GLY A 311 14.06 -16.22 -6.17
N ALA A 312 13.83 -15.65 -4.99
CA ALA A 312 12.49 -15.53 -4.41
C ALA A 312 11.70 -14.37 -5.02
N ASP A 313 10.41 -14.59 -5.32
CA ASP A 313 9.42 -13.51 -5.33
C ASP A 313 9.19 -13.11 -3.87
N MET A 314 9.27 -11.82 -3.57
CA MET A 314 9.02 -11.26 -2.26
C MET A 314 8.12 -10.05 -2.43
N ARG A 315 7.03 -9.96 -1.68
CA ARG A 315 6.14 -8.80 -1.78
C ARG A 315 6.45 -7.76 -0.73
N TRP A 316 5.90 -6.59 -0.96
CA TRP A 316 6.09 -5.40 -0.15
C TRP A 316 5.03 -5.28 0.94
N PHE A 317 5.47 -5.27 2.19
CA PHE A 317 4.64 -4.87 3.33
C PHE A 317 4.91 -3.41 3.73
N ARG A 318 3.84 -2.66 3.93
CA ARG A 318 3.86 -1.28 4.39
C ARG A 318 3.40 -1.16 5.84
N SER A 319 3.52 0.03 6.42
CA SER A 319 3.04 0.40 7.76
C SER A 319 3.85 -0.13 8.94
N GLY A 320 4.09 -1.45 9.02
CA GLY A 320 4.62 -2.08 10.25
C GLY A 320 3.51 -2.44 11.26
N GLY A 321 3.87 -2.69 12.51
CA GLY A 321 2.93 -3.16 13.55
C GLY A 321 3.43 -2.85 14.97
N PRO A 322 2.73 -3.31 16.03
CA PRO A 322 3.00 -2.95 17.42
C PRO A 322 4.41 -3.26 17.93
N GLY A 323 5.11 -4.21 17.31
CA GLY A 323 6.48 -4.58 17.65
C GLY A 323 7.56 -3.83 16.86
N HIS A 324 7.19 -3.00 15.87
CA HIS A 324 8.14 -2.32 15.00
C HIS A 324 8.56 -0.93 15.52
N GLY A 325 7.90 -0.39 16.56
CA GLY A 325 8.29 0.87 17.16
C GLY A 325 8.39 2.02 16.16
N GLY A 326 9.48 2.80 16.24
CA GLY A 326 9.74 3.94 15.37
C GLY A 326 9.93 3.59 13.88
N TYR A 327 10.08 2.31 13.55
CA TYR A 327 10.16 1.87 12.15
C TYR A 327 8.79 1.81 11.47
N ALA A 328 7.68 1.77 12.22
CA ALA A 328 6.36 1.76 11.62
C ALA A 328 5.97 3.15 11.11
N SER A 329 5.58 3.25 9.82
CA SER A 329 5.17 4.48 9.16
C SER A 329 4.58 4.21 7.76
N LEU A 330 4.07 5.24 7.07
CA LEU A 330 3.67 5.12 5.66
C LEU A 330 4.85 4.89 4.69
N ASN A 331 6.07 5.28 5.03
CA ASN A 331 7.25 5.00 4.19
C ASN A 331 7.92 3.67 4.55
N ALA A 332 7.46 2.99 5.60
CA ALA A 332 8.07 1.75 6.04
C ALA A 332 7.90 0.65 4.97
N VAL A 333 8.98 -0.10 4.77
CA VAL A 333 9.08 -1.19 3.81
C VAL A 333 9.66 -2.39 4.51
N PHE A 334 8.87 -3.45 4.58
CA PHE A 334 9.31 -4.74 5.09
C PHE A 334 9.08 -5.79 4.03
N SER A 335 9.95 -6.80 3.99
CA SER A 335 9.72 -8.03 3.24
C SER A 335 9.61 -9.20 4.20
N SER A 336 8.86 -10.24 3.84
CA SER A 336 8.84 -11.51 4.58
C SER A 336 10.24 -12.13 4.59
N GLN A 337 10.49 -13.05 5.53
CA GLN A 337 11.74 -13.83 5.52
C GLN A 337 11.68 -15.04 4.57
N TYR A 338 10.50 -15.35 4.02
CA TYR A 338 10.24 -16.58 3.25
C TYR A 338 9.83 -16.31 1.80
N ILE A 339 10.19 -17.28 0.96
CA ILE A 339 9.90 -17.41 -0.48
C ILE A 339 8.38 -17.32 -0.73
N SER A 340 7.93 -16.40 -1.59
CA SER A 340 6.49 -16.20 -1.79
C SER A 340 5.90 -17.22 -2.76
N ASP A 341 5.25 -18.25 -2.25
CA ASP A 341 4.14 -18.86 -3.00
C ASP A 341 2.81 -18.20 -2.58
N LEU A 342 1.80 -18.29 -3.45
CA LEU A 342 0.45 -17.78 -3.23
C LEU A 342 -0.23 -18.39 -1.97
N ALA A 343 0.31 -19.48 -1.43
CA ALA A 343 -0.22 -20.24 -0.31
C ALA A 343 0.42 -19.88 1.05
N SER A 344 1.64 -19.35 1.06
CA SER A 344 2.46 -19.16 2.28
C SER A 344 2.49 -17.72 2.77
N TYR A 345 2.00 -16.80 1.94
CA TYR A 345 2.23 -15.36 2.02
C TYR A 345 1.88 -14.66 3.34
N MET A 346 1.05 -15.28 4.19
CA MET A 346 0.39 -14.60 5.30
C MET A 346 0.42 -15.33 6.63
N ALA A 347 1.17 -16.43 6.72
CA ALA A 347 1.49 -17.03 8.02
C ALA A 347 2.24 -16.05 8.95
N GLU A 348 2.78 -14.94 8.43
CA GLU A 348 3.44 -13.87 9.22
C GLU A 348 2.48 -12.82 9.83
N GLY A 349 1.16 -12.91 9.57
CA GLY A 349 0.16 -12.09 10.27
C GLY A 349 -0.06 -10.67 9.74
N GLY A 350 0.13 -10.44 8.44
CA GLY A 350 -0.22 -9.18 7.77
C GLY A 350 -1.72 -8.97 7.62
N THR A 351 -2.12 -7.77 7.19
CA THR A 351 -3.51 -7.44 6.83
C THR A 351 -3.58 -6.73 5.48
N VAL A 352 -4.79 -6.39 5.06
CA VAL A 352 -5.08 -5.71 3.80
C VAL A 352 -6.16 -4.65 4.01
N ARG A 353 -6.41 -3.84 2.99
CA ARG A 353 -7.49 -2.86 2.96
C ARG A 353 -8.23 -2.92 1.63
N PRO A 354 -9.58 -2.92 1.63
CA PRO A 354 -10.34 -2.80 0.40
C PRO A 354 -10.34 -1.35 -0.08
N CYS A 355 -10.14 -1.19 -1.38
CA CYS A 355 -10.28 0.05 -2.12
C CYS A 355 -11.28 -0.15 -3.26
N TYR A 356 -11.81 0.95 -3.77
CA TYR A 356 -12.75 0.98 -4.87
C TYR A 356 -12.43 2.17 -5.79
N TYR A 357 -12.71 2.03 -7.08
CA TYR A 357 -12.68 3.15 -8.03
C TYR A 357 -14.01 3.21 -8.78
N SER A 358 -14.50 4.42 -9.01
CA SER A 358 -15.60 4.63 -9.95
C SER A 358 -15.03 4.61 -11.37
N ALA A 359 -15.56 3.73 -12.21
CA ALA A 359 -15.18 3.60 -13.61
C ALA A 359 -15.67 4.77 -14.48
#